data_AF-A0A194RSE6-F1
#
_entry.id   AF-A0A194RSE6-F1
#
_cell.length_a   1.000
_cell.length_b   1.000
_cell.length_c   1.000
_cell.angle_alpha   90.00
_cell.angle_beta   90.00
_cell.angle_gamma   90.00
#
_symmetry.space_group_name_H-M   'P 1'
#
loop_
_entity.id
_entity.type
_entity.pdbx_description
1 polymer ?
#
loop_
_entity_poly.entity_id
_entity_poly.type
_entity_poly.pdbx_seq_one_letter_code
_entity_poly.pdbx_strand_id
1 'polypeptide(L)'
;PFVAASRRLSDYVEHYEPLQYDSRAVHAQHARTRRSLDAPDLRIAFHAHNRRFNLRLRRDLSAFSKDFKVEGSNGEIHDVDTSHIYRGDLVGKYHTF
;
A
#
# COMPACT_ATOMS: atom_id res chain seq x y z
N PRO A 1 -2.65 -31.19 0.54
CA PRO A 1 -3.73 -30.24 0.87
C PRO A 1 -3.26 -29.23 1.93
N PHE A 2 -3.03 -27.97 1.56
CA PHE A 2 -2.65 -26.92 2.51
C PHE A 2 -3.93 -26.24 3.00
N VAL A 3 -4.42 -26.64 4.17
CA VAL A 3 -5.50 -25.95 4.87
C VAL A 3 -4.87 -24.72 5.52
N ALA A 4 -5.10 -23.54 4.95
CA ALA A 4 -4.83 -22.30 5.65
C ALA A 4 -5.87 -22.18 6.78
N ALA A 5 -5.59 -22.80 7.92
CA ALA A 5 -6.40 -22.65 9.11
C ALA A 5 -6.48 -21.15 9.43
N SER A 6 -7.69 -20.59 9.47
CA SER A 6 -7.91 -19.21 9.90
C SER A 6 -7.31 -19.05 11.29
N ARG A 7 -6.14 -18.42 11.40
CA ARG A 7 -5.53 -18.14 12.69
C ARG A 7 -6.35 -17.03 13.33
N ARG A 8 -7.19 -17.36 14.31
CA ARG A 8 -7.77 -16.33 15.19
C ARG A 8 -6.62 -15.58 15.85
N LEU A 9 -6.61 -14.25 15.69
CA LEU A 9 -5.58 -13.38 16.28
C LEU A 9 -5.93 -13.03 17.74
N SER A 10 -7.21 -13.03 18.07
CA SER A 10 -7.77 -12.89 19.42
C SER A 10 -9.21 -13.41 19.43
N ASP A 11 -9.87 -13.41 20.60
CA ASP A 11 -11.28 -13.78 20.74
C ASP A 11 -12.23 -12.92 19.87
N TYR A 12 -11.79 -11.71 19.50
CA TYR A 12 -12.56 -10.75 18.71
C TYR A 12 -12.18 -10.71 17.22
N VAL A 13 -11.08 -11.37 16.83
CA VAL A 13 -10.62 -11.42 15.44
C VAL A 13 -10.78 -12.83 14.93
N GLU A 14 -11.94 -13.09 14.33
CA GLU A 14 -12.33 -14.42 13.88
C GLU A 14 -11.53 -14.88 12.65
N HIS A 15 -11.20 -13.96 11.75
CA HIS A 15 -10.54 -14.25 10.49
C HIS A 15 -9.35 -13.30 10.29
N TYR A 16 -8.15 -13.86 10.33
CA TYR A 16 -6.92 -13.17 9.98
C TYR A 16 -6.17 -14.02 8.95
N GLU A 17 -5.84 -13.39 7.82
CA GLU A 17 -5.01 -13.99 6.79
C GLU A 17 -3.99 -12.94 6.30
N PRO A 18 -2.69 -13.24 6.37
CA PRO A 18 -1.68 -12.35 5.82
C PRO A 18 -1.70 -12.42 4.30
N LEU A 19 -1.59 -11.27 3.66
CA LEU A 19 -1.24 -11.22 2.24
C LEU A 19 0.26 -11.51 2.06
N GLN A 20 0.61 -12.20 0.99
CA GLN A 20 1.99 -12.56 0.67
C GLN A 20 2.45 -11.80 -0.58
N TYR A 21 3.59 -11.12 -0.49
CA TYR A 21 4.23 -10.36 -1.57
C TYR A 21 5.72 -10.16 -1.27
N ASP A 22 6.50 -9.80 -2.29
CA ASP A 22 7.91 -9.43 -2.11
C ASP A 22 8.03 -7.97 -1.63
N SER A 23 8.16 -7.79 -0.33
CA SER A 23 8.28 -6.47 0.29
C SER A 23 9.58 -5.74 -0.09
N ARG A 24 10.67 -6.48 -0.38
CA ARG A 24 11.94 -5.89 -0.80
C ARG A 24 11.82 -5.32 -2.20
N ALA A 25 11.18 -6.04 -3.11
CA ALA A 25 10.91 -5.57 -4.46
C ALA A 25 10.01 -4.32 -4.46
N VAL A 26 8.95 -4.32 -3.64
CA VAL A 26 8.07 -3.16 -3.49
C VAL A 26 8.82 -1.95 -2.93
N HIS A 27 9.65 -2.15 -1.89
CA HIS A 27 10.45 -1.07 -1.33
C HIS A 27 11.45 -0.50 -2.35
N ALA A 28 12.12 -1.37 -3.12
CA ALA A 28 13.03 -0.94 -4.18
C ALA A 28 12.29 -0.17 -5.30
N GLN A 29 11.08 -0.60 -5.66
CA GLN A 29 10.24 0.13 -6.61
C GLN A 29 9.85 1.50 -6.07
N HIS A 30 9.41 1.58 -4.82
CA HIS A 30 9.04 2.84 -4.15
C HIS A 30 10.22 3.82 -4.10
N ALA A 31 11.41 3.35 -3.75
CA ALA A 31 12.62 4.17 -3.72
C ALA A 31 12.99 4.73 -5.09
N ARG A 32 12.66 4.03 -6.19
CA ARG A 32 12.83 4.56 -7.56
C ARG A 32 11.75 5.58 -7.90
N THR A 33 10.49 5.28 -7.59
CA THR A 33 9.35 6.17 -7.83
C THR A 33 9.52 7.51 -7.11
N ARG A 34 10.04 7.50 -5.87
CA ARG A 34 10.29 8.73 -5.10
C ARG A 34 11.31 9.68 -5.74
N ARG A 35 12.27 9.15 -6.52
CA ARG A 35 13.38 9.94 -7.11
C ARG A 35 13.06 10.48 -8.50
N SER A 36 11.95 10.09 -9.10
CA SER A 36 11.60 10.44 -10.49
C SER A 36 10.38 11.36 -10.53
N LEU A 37 10.46 12.41 -11.34
CA LEU A 37 9.35 13.32 -11.59
C LEU A 37 8.25 12.64 -12.43
N ASP A 38 8.64 11.77 -13.37
CA ASP A 38 7.76 10.91 -14.19
C ASP A 38 7.91 9.44 -13.80
N ALA A 39 7.73 9.15 -12.51
CA ALA A 39 7.81 7.77 -12.05
C ALA A 39 6.64 6.92 -12.55
N PRO A 40 6.87 5.67 -12.97
CA PRO A 40 5.79 4.74 -13.24
C PRO A 40 5.05 4.36 -11.95
N ASP A 41 3.79 3.97 -12.10
CA ASP A 41 2.95 3.45 -11.02
C ASP A 41 3.65 2.31 -10.26
N LEU A 42 3.53 2.35 -8.93
CA LEU A 42 4.00 1.27 -8.07
C LEU A 42 3.04 0.06 -8.23
N ARG A 43 3.58 -1.15 -8.30
CA ARG A 43 2.78 -2.37 -8.54
C ARG A 43 3.08 -3.40 -7.47
N ILE A 44 2.03 -3.88 -6.82
CA ILE A 44 2.12 -4.94 -5.81
C ILE A 44 1.30 -6.12 -6.31
N ALA A 45 1.98 -7.20 -6.69
CA ALA A 45 1.34 -8.49 -6.89
C ALA A 45 1.34 -9.22 -5.55
N PHE A 46 0.15 -9.57 -5.05
CA PHE A 46 0.03 -10.28 -3.78
C PHE A 46 -0.93 -11.46 -3.87
N HIS A 47 -0.74 -12.42 -2.98
CA HIS A 47 -1.62 -13.57 -2.81
C HIS A 47 -2.33 -13.47 -1.47
N ALA A 48 -3.66 -13.64 -1.48
CA ALA A 48 -4.51 -13.67 -0.29
C ALA A 48 -5.81 -14.43 -0.62
N HIS A 49 -6.41 -15.11 0.35
CA HIS A 49 -7.65 -15.86 0.20
C HIS A 49 -7.63 -16.85 -0.97
N ASN A 50 -6.48 -17.52 -1.16
CA ASN A 50 -6.24 -18.44 -2.27
C ASN A 50 -6.43 -17.80 -3.67
N ARG A 51 -6.26 -16.48 -3.76
CA ARG A 51 -6.42 -15.67 -4.98
C ARG A 51 -5.21 -14.76 -5.19
N ARG A 52 -4.87 -14.52 -6.46
CA ARG A 52 -3.84 -13.55 -6.84
C ARG A 52 -4.48 -12.22 -7.19
N PHE A 53 -3.88 -11.16 -6.67
CA PHE A 53 -4.29 -9.78 -6.88
C PHE A 53 -3.12 -8.97 -7.43
N ASN A 54 -3.43 -7.97 -8.25
CA ASN A 54 -2.47 -6.95 -8.65
C ASN A 54 -3.02 -5.59 -8.22
N LEU A 55 -2.30 -4.90 -7.33
CA LEU A 55 -2.61 -3.56 -6.89
C LEU A 55 -1.72 -2.57 -7.64
N ARG A 56 -2.35 -1.58 -8.26
CA ARG A 56 -1.67 -0.45 -8.91
C ARG A 56 -1.80 0.78 -8.03
N LEU A 57 -0.66 1.39 -7.70
CA LEU A 57 -0.56 2.52 -6.79
C LEU A 57 -0.03 3.74 -7.56
N ARG A 58 -0.83 4.80 -7.58
CA ARG A 58 -0.53 6.09 -8.21
C ARG A 58 -0.34 7.14 -7.14
N ARG A 59 0.68 7.99 -7.28
CA ARG A 59 0.86 9.11 -6.36
C ARG A 59 -0.31 10.07 -6.57
N ASP A 60 -1.08 10.31 -5.52
CA ASP A 60 -2.24 11.20 -5.56
C ASP A 60 -2.22 12.07 -4.30
N LEU A 61 -1.92 13.35 -4.51
CA LEU A 61 -1.88 14.36 -3.47
C LEU A 61 -3.03 15.37 -3.62
N SER A 62 -4.05 15.06 -4.42
CA SER A 62 -5.15 16.00 -4.67
C SER A 62 -5.94 16.35 -3.40
N ALA A 63 -5.85 15.50 -2.37
CA ALA A 63 -6.44 15.74 -1.05
C ALA A 63 -5.66 16.78 -0.22
N PHE A 64 -4.44 17.15 -0.62
CA PHE A 64 -3.57 18.08 0.10
C PHE A 64 -3.45 19.40 -0.67
N SER A 65 -3.41 20.51 0.07
CA SER A 65 -3.02 21.79 -0.52
C SER A 65 -1.55 21.76 -0.93
N LYS A 66 -1.16 22.59 -1.91
CA LYS A 66 0.24 22.69 -2.37
C LYS A 66 1.19 23.09 -1.24
N ASP A 67 0.70 23.92 -0.32
CA ASP A 67 1.45 24.44 0.83
C ASP A 67 1.04 23.72 2.14
N PHE A 68 0.72 22.42 2.05
CA PHE A 68 0.36 21.64 3.23
C PHE A 68 1.54 21.61 4.22
N LYS A 69 1.26 22.04 5.45
CA LYS A 69 2.21 22.04 6.57
C LYS A 69 1.51 21.52 7.82
N VAL A 70 2.28 20.91 8.71
CA VAL A 70 1.77 20.45 10.01
C VAL A 70 2.28 21.37 11.10
N GLU A 71 1.36 21.87 11.92
CA GLU A 71 1.66 22.65 13.12
C GLU A 71 1.71 21.73 14.33
N GLY A 72 2.85 21.73 15.03
CA GLY A 72 3.04 21.01 16.28
C GLY A 72 2.41 21.74 17.45
N SER A 73 2.32 21.06 18.60
CA SER A 73 1.66 21.56 19.82
C SER A 73 2.20 22.91 20.33
N ASN A 74 3.43 23.27 19.95
CA ASN A 74 4.11 24.49 20.37
C ASN A 74 4.16 25.56 19.26
N GLY A 75 3.39 25.41 18.17
CA GLY A 75 3.38 26.33 17.03
C GLY A 75 4.53 26.11 16.03
N GLU A 76 5.30 25.03 16.17
CA GLU A 76 6.36 24.66 15.21
C GLU A 76 5.73 24.19 13.89
N ILE A 77 6.23 24.68 12.77
CA ILE A 77 5.74 24.30 11.44
C ILE A 77 6.72 23.31 10.81
N HIS A 78 6.24 22.11 10.48
CA HIS A 78 7.03 21.06 9.85
C HIS A 78 6.61 20.81 8.40
N ASP A 79 7.61 20.65 7.53
CA ASP A 79 7.40 20.06 6.22
C ASP A 79 7.03 18.58 6.36
N VAL A 80 6.08 18.12 5.56
CA VAL A 80 5.59 16.74 5.61
C VAL A 80 6.04 15.97 4.38
N ASP A 81 6.71 14.84 4.61
CA ASP A 81 7.01 13.90 3.53
C ASP A 81 5.74 13.16 3.10
N THR A 82 5.14 13.59 1.99
CA THR A 82 3.97 12.97 1.38
C THR A 82 4.30 11.91 0.33
N SER A 83 5.58 11.55 0.15
CA SER A 83 6.01 10.61 -0.89
C SER A 83 5.50 9.17 -0.72
N HIS A 84 5.01 8.85 0.47
CA HIS A 84 4.42 7.56 0.81
C HIS A 84 2.90 7.50 0.56
N ILE A 85 2.28 8.60 0.13
CA ILE A 85 0.82 8.67 -0.09
C ILE A 85 0.50 8.23 -1.52
N TYR A 86 -0.36 7.21 -1.63
CA TYR A 86 -0.80 6.63 -2.89
C TYR A 86 -2.31 6.41 -2.90
N ARG A 87 -2.90 6.57 -4.07
CA ARG A 87 -4.21 5.99 -4.41
C ARG A 87 -4.00 4.62 -5.04
N GLY A 88 -4.69 3.62 -4.51
CA GLY A 88 -4.60 2.23 -4.98
C GLY A 88 -5.86 1.76 -5.69
N ASP A 89 -5.68 1.10 -6.84
CA ASP A 89 -6.74 0.41 -7.56
C ASP A 89 -6.32 -1.05 -7.83
N LEU A 90 -7.22 -2.01 -7.62
CA LEU A 90 -6.99 -3.38 -8.07
C LEU A 90 -7.12 -3.45 -9.60
N VAL A 91 -6.16 -4.09 -10.25
CA VAL A 91 -6.08 -4.19 -11.71
C VAL A 91 -6.05 -5.64 -12.17
N GLY A 92 -6.76 -5.93 -13.27
CA GLY A 92 -6.86 -7.26 -13.87
C GLY A 92 -8.13 -8.02 -13.49
N LYS A 93 -8.41 -9.12 -14.20
CA LYS A 93 -9.54 -10.01 -13.93
C LYS A 93 -9.18 -10.94 -12.77
N TYR A 94 -9.97 -10.92 -11.71
CA TYR A 94 -9.90 -11.96 -10.69
C TYR A 94 -10.30 -13.28 -11.34
N HIS A 95 -9.42 -14.28 -11.36
CA HIS A 95 -9.86 -15.65 -11.63
C HIS A 95 -10.65 -16.10 -10.40
N THR A 96 -11.98 -16.11 -10.54
CA THR A 96 -12.85 -16.91 -9.67
C THR A 96 -12.71 -18.34 -10.16
N PHE A 97 -12.13 -19.20 -9.32
CA PHE A 97 -12.21 -20.66 -9.52
C PHE A 97 -13.60 -21.14 -9.13
#